data_AF-A0A832J228-F1
#
_entry.id   AF-A0A832J228-F1
#
_cell.length_a   1.000
_cell.length_b   1.000
_cell.length_c   1.000
_cell.angle_alpha   90.00
_cell.angle_beta   90.00
_cell.angle_gamma   90.00
#
_symmetry.space_group_name_H-M   'P 1'
#
loop_
_entity.id
_entity.type
_entity.pdbx_description
1 polymer ?
#
loop_
_entity_poly.entity_id
_entity_poly.type
_entity_poly.pdbx_seq_one_letter_code
_entity_poly.pdbx_strand_id
1 'polypeptide(L)' 'EQEPHVPDALKALDNVVLLPHLGTNAEEVRANMGMMAVENLRAFFNGAQVPNRG' A
#
# COMPACT_ATOMS: atom_id res chain seq x y z
N GLU A 1 11.56 6.75 2.16
CA GLU A 1 10.79 6.77 0.89
C GLU A 1 10.58 8.24 0.51
N GLN A 2 11.08 8.67 -0.66
CA GLN A 2 10.94 10.04 -1.16
C GLN A 2 10.06 10.04 -2.42
N GLU A 3 9.02 9.22 -2.45
CA GLU A 3 8.04 9.30 -3.52
C GLU A 3 7.38 10.68 -3.53
N PRO A 4 7.12 11.28 -4.70
CA PRO A 4 7.24 10.72 -6.05
C PRO A 4 8.61 10.97 -6.74
N HIS A 5 9.63 11.42 -6.01
CA HIS A 5 10.95 11.74 -6.58
C HIS A 5 11.74 10.46 -6.95
N VAL A 6 12.05 10.33 -8.24
CA VAL A 6 12.91 9.28 -8.78
C VAL A 6 14.29 9.88 -9.10
N PRO A 7 15.39 9.39 -8.49
CA PRO A 7 16.74 9.87 -8.77
C PRO A 7 17.15 9.72 -10.24
N ASP A 8 17.75 10.76 -10.81
CA ASP A 8 18.11 10.79 -12.24
C ASP A 8 19.15 9.73 -12.63
N ALA A 9 20.02 9.33 -11.69
CA ALA A 9 20.98 8.24 -11.89
C ALA A 9 20.29 6.89 -12.17
N LEU A 10 19.10 6.65 -11.62
CA LEU A 10 18.34 5.42 -11.87
C LEU A 10 17.55 5.49 -13.18
N LYS A 11 17.17 6.69 -13.64
CA LYS A 11 16.51 6.87 -14.95
C LYS A 11 17.47 6.66 -16.13
N ALA A 12 18.77 6.86 -15.91
CA ALA A 12 19.80 6.75 -16.94
C ALA A 12 20.33 5.33 -17.15
N LEU A 13 19.84 4.35 -16.39
CA LEU A 13 20.25 2.95 -16.47
C LEU A 13 19.30 2.16 -17.37
N ASP A 14 19.83 1.56 -18.44
CA ASP A 14 19.03 0.72 -19.36
C ASP A 14 18.66 -0.65 -18.77
N ASN A 15 19.26 -1.02 -17.63
CA ASN A 15 19.11 -2.34 -17.00
C ASN A 15 18.16 -2.34 -15.80
N VAL A 16 17.34 -1.30 -15.60
CA VAL A 16 16.36 -1.22 -14.51
C VAL A 16 14.95 -1.01 -15.03
N VAL A 17 13.97 -1.53 -14.30
CA VAL A 17 12.54 -1.27 -14.54
C VAL A 17 11.99 -0.48 -13.36
N LEU A 18 11.52 0.75 -13.61
CA LEU A 18 10.96 1.64 -12.61
C LEU A 18 9.44 1.65 -12.73
N LEU A 19 8.74 1.17 -11.68
CA LEU A 19 7.28 1.15 -11.63
C LEU A 19 6.77 2.23 -10.66
N PRO A 20 5.75 3.02 -11.03
CA PRO A 20 5.20 4.06 -10.15
C PRO A 20 4.33 3.43 -9.07
N HIS A 21 4.96 2.90 -8.02
CA HIS A 21 4.33 2.29 -6.84
C HIS A 21 3.17 1.33 -7.19
N LEU A 22 3.38 0.46 -8.18
CA LEU A 22 2.33 -0.40 -8.74
C LEU A 22 2.12 -1.72 -7.97
N GLY A 23 2.82 -1.94 -6.84
CA GLY A 23 2.89 -3.23 -6.15
C GLY A 23 1.57 -3.76 -5.60
N THR A 24 0.62 -2.87 -5.26
CA THR A 24 -0.70 -3.22 -4.71
C THR A 24 -1.84 -2.84 -5.65
N ASN A 25 -1.55 -2.50 -6.91
CA ASN A 25 -2.54 -2.01 -7.87
C ASN A 25 -3.38 -3.11 -8.55
N ALA A 26 -3.29 -4.35 -8.09
CA ALA A 26 -4.26 -5.39 -8.42
C ALA A 26 -5.60 -5.10 -7.70
N GLU A 27 -6.71 -5.15 -8.44
CA GLU A 27 -8.04 -4.82 -7.92
C GLU A 27 -8.43 -5.66 -6.68
N GLU A 28 -8.11 -6.95 -6.72
CA GLU A 28 -8.34 -7.89 -5.62
C GLU A 28 -7.57 -7.49 -4.34
N VAL A 29 -6.30 -7.09 -4.48
CA VAL A 29 -5.47 -6.65 -3.36
C VAL A 29 -6.03 -5.37 -2.75
N ARG A 30 -6.46 -4.41 -3.58
CA ARG A 30 -7.10 -3.17 -3.09
C ARG A 30 -8.42 -3.43 -2.37
N ALA A 31 -9.26 -4.33 -2.89
CA ALA A 31 -10.54 -4.68 -2.26
C ALA A 31 -10.32 -5.33 -0.88
N ASN A 32 -9.39 -6.28 -0.78
CA ASN A 32 -9.06 -6.95 0.48
C ASN A 32 -8.47 -5.98 1.52
N MET A 33 -7.57 -5.09 1.11
CA MET A 33 -7.04 -4.03 1.99
C MET A 33 -8.14 -3.08 2.48
N GLY A 34 -9.07 -2.71 1.60
CA GLY A 34 -10.22 -1.88 1.95
C GLY A 34 -11.13 -2.55 2.98
N MET A 35 -11.43 -3.84 2.80
CA MET A 35 -12.26 -4.59 3.77
C MET A 35 -11.58 -4.69 5.14
N MET A 36 -10.27 -4.99 5.15
CA MET A 36 -9.47 -5.04 6.38
C MET A 36 -9.52 -3.69 7.14
N ALA A 37 -9.43 -2.57 6.43
CA ALA A 37 -9.55 -1.24 7.05
C ALA A 37 -10.94 -1.02 7.67
N VAL A 38 -12.01 -1.41 6.97
CA VAL A 38 -13.40 -1.32 7.47
C VAL A 38 -13.60 -2.18 8.72
N GLU A 39 -13.06 -3.39 8.74
CA GLU A 39 -13.15 -4.30 9.90
C GLU A 39 -12.43 -3.73 11.13
N ASN A 40 -11.25 -3.13 10.96
CA ASN A 40 -10.55 -2.47 12.05
C ASN A 40 -11.34 -1.30 12.62
N LEU A 41 -11.97 -0.48 11.76
CA LEU A 41 -12.83 0.63 12.18
C LEU A 41 -14.03 0.14 12.98
N ARG A 42 -14.73 -0.89 12.48
CA ARG A 42 -15.86 -1.51 13.18
C ARG A 42 -15.45 -2.05 14.55
N ALA A 43 -14.31 -2.77 14.62
CA ALA A 43 -13.80 -3.31 15.88
C ALA A 43 -13.49 -2.19 16.88
N PHE A 44 -12.82 -1.12 16.44
CA PHE A 44 -12.49 0.02 17.28
C PHE A 44 -13.73 0.71 17.86
N PHE A 45 -14.72 1.03 17.03
CA PHE A 45 -15.94 1.72 17.50
C PHE A 45 -16.84 0.84 18.36
N ASN A 46 -16.78 -0.48 18.21
CA ASN A 46 -17.50 -1.43 19.05
C ASN A 46 -16.78 -1.76 20.37
N GLY A 47 -15.63 -1.15 20.65
CA GLY A 47 -14.80 -1.46 21.82
C GLY A 47 -14.20 -2.87 21.80
N ALA A 48 -14.21 -3.53 20.63
CA ALA A 48 -13.62 -4.84 20.42
C ALA A 48 -12.11 -4.72 20.16
N GLN A 49 -11.40 -5.83 20.28
CA GLN A 49 -9.98 -5.89 19.94
C GLN A 49 -9.82 -5.66 18.42
N VAL A 50 -9.00 -4.66 18.06
CA VAL A 50 -8.69 -4.35 16.65
C VAL A 50 -7.80 -5.46 16.08
N PRO A 51 -8.20 -6.15 15.00
CA PRO A 51 -7.48 -7.31 14.47
C PRO A 51 -6.05 -7.00 13.99
N ASN A 52 -5.80 -5.80 13.45
CA ASN A 52 -4.51 -5.40 12.89
C ASN A 52 -3.84 -4.31 13.72
N ARG A 53 -3.67 -4.56 15.02
CA ARG A 53 -3.09 -3.59 15.96
C ARG A 53 -1.56 -3.70 16.07
N GLY A 54 -0.86 -3.80 14.93
CA GLY A 54 0.62 -3.77 14.87
C GLY A 54 1.31 -5.05 15.34
#